data_AF-A0A960NVQ6-F1
#
_entry.id   AF-A0A960NVQ6-F1
#
_cell.length_a   1.000
_cell.length_b   1.000
_cell.length_c   1.000
_cell.angle_alpha   90.00
_cell.angle_beta   90.00
_cell.angle_gamma   90.00
#
_symmetry.space_group_name_H-M   'P 1'
#
loop_
_entity.id
_entity.type
_entity.pdbx_description
1 polymer ?
#
loop_
_entity_poly.entity_id
_entity_poly.type
_entity_poly.pdbx_seq_one_letter_code
_entity_poly.pdbx_strand_id
1 'polypeptide(L)'
;MEQVLSRRSRILIHLLIISGTLNIALIATFITFVLKDRNGVTLPTLSSTQKIKEVRLRNEDVLKEFASMPYDALVKELYNETHVEEGQRRCDLALAALVTYHHFDVERAVSGFSIEKRKVVFGNQAMTLYPGMDGERFEGIRLFARQEVWPLTPQGLFIEIKERKSIPDTLREAFSMTHEFFELKRAFGRLPYAISDQALFRLAYEGDWESISTFTEGEWAPFLVPRMMNGSQLAAYLLILLDKEFALKGLDDHQMGRLLSLLTEKTVEVEAFLKDVAGGIRSEHVHTLAEKPLEAPPRRYVVQSGDSLWKISRMFDVKVEVIQEMNALVSETLKPGTELILPAMGEDHILRDARDGI
;
A
#
# COMPACT_ATOMS: atom_id res chain seq x y z
N MET A 1 15.81 -91.64 -19.19
CA MET A 1 15.84 -90.20 -18.84
C MET A 1 14.60 -89.75 -18.05
N GLU A 2 13.41 -90.33 -18.31
CA GLU A 2 12.14 -89.96 -17.64
C GLU A 2 12.05 -90.26 -16.13
N GLN A 3 12.63 -91.35 -15.64
CA GLN A 3 12.54 -91.69 -14.19
C GLN A 3 13.27 -90.69 -13.28
N VAL A 4 14.31 -90.01 -13.78
CA VAL A 4 15.08 -89.02 -13.01
C VAL A 4 14.30 -87.69 -12.90
N LEU A 5 13.60 -87.29 -13.97
CA LEU A 5 12.72 -86.12 -13.99
C LEU A 5 11.50 -86.28 -13.05
N SER A 6 10.90 -87.48 -13.02
CA SER A 6 9.80 -87.85 -12.11
C SER A 6 10.14 -87.79 -10.63
N ARG A 7 11.42 -88.07 -10.28
CA ARG A 7 11.88 -88.05 -8.88
C ARG A 7 12.19 -86.63 -8.42
N ARG A 8 12.78 -85.80 -9.29
CA ARG A 8 13.08 -84.38 -9.03
C ARG A 8 11.80 -83.54 -8.90
N SER A 9 10.77 -83.79 -9.72
CA SER A 9 9.49 -83.09 -9.62
C SER A 9 8.76 -83.36 -8.30
N ARG A 10 8.78 -84.62 -7.81
CA ARG A 10 8.21 -84.98 -6.51
C ARG A 10 8.94 -84.32 -5.34
N ILE A 11 10.27 -84.21 -5.41
CA ILE A 11 11.06 -83.50 -4.40
C ILE A 11 10.71 -82.01 -4.38
N LEU A 12 10.58 -81.38 -5.55
CA LEU A 12 10.21 -79.97 -5.65
C LEU A 12 8.79 -79.69 -5.12
N ILE A 13 7.83 -80.58 -5.38
CA ILE A 13 6.47 -80.46 -4.84
C ILE A 13 6.48 -80.60 -3.31
N HIS A 14 7.24 -81.55 -2.76
CA HIS A 14 7.37 -81.69 -1.30
C HIS A 14 8.05 -80.48 -0.67
N LEU A 15 9.10 -79.92 -1.29
CA LEU A 15 9.74 -78.68 -0.83
C LEU A 15 8.79 -77.47 -0.89
N LEU A 16 7.96 -77.38 -1.93
CA LEU A 16 6.97 -76.31 -2.05
C LEU A 16 5.88 -76.41 -0.96
N ILE A 17 5.40 -77.62 -0.69
CA ILE A 17 4.43 -77.86 0.39
C ILE A 17 5.05 -77.53 1.75
N ILE A 18 6.29 -77.96 2.01
CA ILE A 18 7.00 -77.65 3.26
C ILE A 18 7.22 -76.15 3.42
N SER A 19 7.58 -75.43 2.35
CA SER A 19 7.72 -73.97 2.39
C SER A 19 6.39 -73.27 2.63
N GLY A 20 5.31 -73.75 2.03
CA GLY A 20 3.97 -73.22 2.23
C GLY A 20 3.48 -73.39 3.66
N THR A 21 3.67 -74.59 4.24
CA THR A 21 3.28 -74.86 5.63
C THR A 21 4.12 -74.06 6.63
N LEU A 22 5.43 -73.89 6.37
CA LEU A 22 6.31 -73.09 7.21
C LEU A 22 5.89 -71.61 7.21
N ASN A 23 5.54 -71.03 6.06
CA ASN A 23 5.07 -69.65 5.97
C ASN A 23 3.74 -69.44 6.71
N ILE A 24 2.80 -70.37 6.59
CA ILE A 24 1.52 -70.30 7.31
C ILE A 24 1.76 -70.37 8.83
N ALA A 25 2.65 -71.26 9.29
CA ALA A 25 3.02 -71.36 10.70
C ALA A 25 3.71 -70.08 11.21
N LEU A 26 4.56 -69.46 10.39
CA LEU A 26 5.26 -68.22 10.73
C LEU A 26 4.29 -67.03 10.84
N ILE A 27 3.30 -66.94 9.95
CA ILE A 27 2.23 -65.93 10.02
C ILE A 27 1.35 -66.16 11.25
N ALA A 28 0.98 -67.41 11.54
CA ALA A 28 0.17 -67.74 12.72
C ALA A 28 0.91 -67.45 14.03
N THR A 29 2.22 -67.72 14.09
CA THR A 29 3.06 -67.37 15.26
C THR A 29 3.23 -65.86 15.40
N PHE A 30 3.38 -65.12 14.30
CA PHE A 30 3.42 -63.65 14.33
C PHE A 30 2.08 -63.04 14.79
N ILE A 31 0.95 -63.52 14.27
CA ILE A 31 -0.38 -63.07 14.70
C ILE A 31 -0.61 -63.40 16.18
N THR A 32 -0.25 -64.59 16.64
CA THR A 32 -0.40 -64.95 18.06
C THR A 32 0.55 -64.15 18.95
N PHE A 33 1.75 -63.79 18.50
CA PHE A 33 2.67 -62.89 19.20
C PHE A 33 2.10 -61.46 19.31
N VAL A 34 1.64 -60.89 18.20
CA VAL A 34 1.01 -59.54 18.16
C VAL A 34 -0.27 -59.48 18.98
N LEU A 35 -1.08 -60.55 19.00
CA LEU A 35 -2.29 -60.62 19.81
C LEU A 35 -1.98 -60.91 21.29
N LYS A 36 -0.87 -61.59 21.61
CA LYS A 36 -0.43 -61.83 22.99
C LYS A 36 0.15 -60.57 23.63
N ASP A 37 0.82 -59.70 22.85
CA ASP A 37 1.27 -58.37 23.31
C ASP A 37 0.12 -57.38 23.57
N ARG A 38 -1.12 -57.71 23.15
CA ARG A 38 -2.32 -56.92 23.51
C ARG A 38 -2.88 -57.22 24.91
N ASN A 39 -2.40 -58.26 25.59
CA ASN A 39 -2.91 -58.66 26.91
C ASN A 39 -1.83 -58.48 27.98
N GLY A 40 -1.70 -57.25 28.52
CA GLY A 40 -1.00 -57.06 29.80
C GLY A 40 -0.21 -55.77 29.98
N VAL A 41 -0.76 -54.60 29.62
CA VAL A 41 -0.38 -53.36 30.32
C VAL A 41 -1.60 -52.88 31.08
N THR A 42 -1.74 -53.33 32.32
CA THR A 42 -2.56 -52.63 33.32
C THR A 42 -1.89 -51.30 33.61
N LEU A 43 -2.35 -50.25 32.94
CA LEU A 43 -2.12 -48.87 33.38
C LEU A 43 -2.72 -48.73 34.78
N PRO A 44 -2.04 -48.05 35.73
CA PRO A 44 -2.67 -47.70 36.99
C PRO A 44 -3.95 -46.92 36.67
N THR A 45 -5.07 -47.35 37.23
CA THR A 45 -6.31 -46.58 37.20
C THR A 45 -6.05 -45.26 37.92
N LEU A 46 -5.78 -44.22 37.13
CA LEU A 46 -5.93 -42.84 37.57
C LEU A 46 -7.40 -42.65 37.94
N SER A 47 -7.65 -42.65 39.24
CA SER A 47 -8.86 -42.10 39.80
C SER A 47 -8.94 -40.61 39.43
N SER A 48 -10.16 -40.19 39.12
CA SER A 48 -10.55 -38.86 38.65
C SER A 48 -10.26 -38.58 37.16
N THR A 49 -11.37 -38.57 36.45
CA THR A 49 -11.62 -37.91 35.17
C THR A 49 -11.21 -36.43 35.25
N GLN A 50 -9.94 -36.11 35.01
CA GLN A 50 -9.65 -34.90 34.25
C GLN A 50 -9.65 -35.32 32.78
N LYS A 51 -10.82 -35.18 32.14
CA LYS A 51 -10.87 -34.93 30.70
C LYS A 51 -9.99 -33.70 30.48
N ILE A 52 -8.73 -33.90 30.13
CA ILE A 52 -8.03 -32.89 29.33
C ILE A 52 -8.81 -32.91 28.02
N LYS A 53 -9.78 -31.99 27.93
CA LYS A 53 -10.47 -31.70 26.69
C LYS A 53 -9.33 -31.28 25.76
N GLU A 54 -8.94 -32.12 24.80
CA GLU A 54 -8.14 -31.65 23.67
C GLU A 54 -8.94 -30.47 23.12
N VAL A 55 -8.48 -29.26 23.41
CA VAL A 55 -9.07 -28.05 22.84
C VAL A 55 -8.63 -28.11 21.39
N ARG A 56 -9.46 -28.75 20.56
CA ARG A 56 -9.31 -28.69 19.11
C ARG A 56 -9.45 -27.23 18.73
N LEU A 57 -8.33 -26.58 18.49
CA LEU A 57 -8.28 -25.18 18.06
C LEU A 57 -9.05 -25.11 16.74
N ARG A 58 -10.10 -24.29 16.70
CA ARG A 58 -10.85 -24.02 15.48
C ARG A 58 -10.26 -22.83 14.77
N ASN A 59 -10.38 -22.79 13.45
CA ASN A 59 -9.89 -21.66 12.67
C ASN A 59 -10.48 -20.33 13.15
N GLU A 60 -11.79 -20.31 13.44
CA GLU A 60 -12.47 -19.10 13.92
C GLU A 60 -11.92 -18.58 15.26
N ASP A 61 -11.54 -19.48 16.17
CA ASP A 61 -11.05 -19.09 17.49
C ASP A 61 -9.65 -18.47 17.38
N VAL A 62 -8.78 -19.05 16.55
CA VAL A 62 -7.44 -18.51 16.25
C VAL A 62 -7.53 -17.17 15.51
N LEU A 63 -8.45 -17.04 14.55
CA LEU A 63 -8.59 -15.79 13.81
C LEU A 63 -9.14 -14.64 14.65
N LYS A 64 -10.04 -14.93 15.59
CA LYS A 64 -10.49 -13.93 16.59
C LYS A 64 -9.34 -13.46 17.48
N GLU A 65 -8.46 -14.37 17.87
CA GLU A 65 -7.22 -14.05 18.57
C GLU A 65 -6.37 -13.07 17.72
N PHE A 66 -6.11 -13.45 16.48
CA PHE A 66 -5.24 -12.74 15.54
C PHE A 66 -5.76 -11.37 15.11
N ALA A 67 -7.08 -11.18 15.04
CA ALA A 67 -7.71 -9.91 14.67
C ALA A 67 -7.30 -8.73 15.55
N SER A 68 -6.95 -9.00 16.81
CA SER A 68 -6.55 -7.99 17.79
C SER A 68 -5.04 -7.92 18.03
N MET A 69 -4.27 -8.80 17.37
CA MET A 69 -2.84 -8.88 17.60
C MET A 69 -2.09 -7.74 16.89
N PRO A 70 -1.08 -7.14 17.54
CA PRO A 70 -0.18 -6.21 16.87
C PRO A 70 0.68 -6.94 15.83
N TYR A 71 1.16 -6.19 14.84
CA TYR A 71 1.98 -6.70 13.73
C TYR A 71 3.10 -7.65 14.19
N ASP A 72 3.93 -7.21 15.15
CA ASP A 72 5.07 -7.99 15.65
C ASP A 72 4.67 -9.32 16.31
N ALA A 73 3.47 -9.40 16.89
CA ALA A 73 2.96 -10.65 17.47
C ALA A 73 2.55 -11.62 16.37
N LEU A 74 1.86 -11.14 15.32
CA LEU A 74 1.51 -11.96 14.17
C LEU A 74 2.74 -12.45 13.39
N VAL A 75 3.79 -11.62 13.29
CA VAL A 75 5.05 -12.04 12.67
C VAL A 75 5.71 -13.20 13.42
N LYS A 76 5.55 -13.28 14.76
CA LYS A 76 6.02 -14.44 15.53
C LYS A 76 5.20 -15.70 15.23
N GLU A 77 3.90 -15.56 15.01
CA GLU A 77 3.02 -16.68 14.64
C GLU A 77 3.32 -17.26 13.25
N LEU A 78 4.06 -16.55 12.38
CA LEU A 78 4.56 -17.12 11.12
C LEU A 78 5.54 -18.29 11.32
N TYR A 79 6.10 -18.46 12.51
CA TYR A 79 6.97 -19.60 12.86
C TYR A 79 6.19 -20.77 13.48
N ASN A 80 4.87 -20.61 13.69
CA ASN A 80 4.05 -21.58 14.38
C ASN A 80 3.44 -22.60 13.40
N GLU A 81 4.09 -23.76 13.29
CA GLU A 81 3.65 -24.86 12.42
C GLU A 81 2.57 -25.76 13.05
N THR A 82 2.03 -25.37 14.22
CA THR A 82 0.96 -26.11 14.88
C THR A 82 -0.27 -26.16 14.00
N HIS A 83 -0.77 -27.36 13.75
CA HIS A 83 -1.98 -27.57 12.97
C HIS A 83 -3.23 -27.22 13.80
N VAL A 84 -4.22 -26.63 13.15
CA VAL A 84 -5.45 -26.10 13.74
C VAL A 84 -6.63 -26.98 13.31
N GLU A 85 -7.37 -26.54 12.29
CA GLU A 85 -8.51 -27.24 11.70
C GLU A 85 -8.20 -27.51 10.22
N GLU A 86 -8.87 -28.49 9.59
CA GLU A 86 -8.76 -28.81 8.15
C GLU A 86 -7.33 -28.86 7.53
N GLY A 87 -6.31 -29.15 8.34
CA GLY A 87 -4.91 -29.18 7.89
C GLY A 87 -4.25 -27.81 7.75
N GLN A 88 -4.89 -26.72 8.15
CA GLN A 88 -4.25 -25.40 8.21
C GLN A 88 -3.34 -25.29 9.45
N ARG A 89 -2.19 -24.63 9.28
CA ARG A 89 -1.28 -24.30 10.37
C ARG A 89 -1.56 -22.89 10.90
N ARG A 90 -1.15 -22.62 12.14
CA ARG A 90 -1.23 -21.27 12.71
C ARG A 90 -0.49 -20.24 11.85
N CYS A 91 0.67 -20.59 11.28
CA CYS A 91 1.41 -19.69 10.38
C CYS A 91 0.61 -19.30 9.11
N ASP A 92 -0.20 -20.21 8.57
CA ASP A 92 -1.04 -19.95 7.40
C ASP A 92 -2.14 -18.94 7.74
N LEU A 93 -2.77 -19.10 8.92
CA LEU A 93 -3.76 -18.17 9.44
C LEU A 93 -3.15 -16.82 9.84
N ALA A 94 -1.93 -16.82 10.37
CA ALA A 94 -1.21 -15.61 10.76
C ALA A 94 -0.88 -14.75 9.54
N LEU A 95 -0.44 -15.36 8.44
CA LEU A 95 -0.24 -14.64 7.19
C LEU A 95 -1.56 -14.04 6.66
N ALA A 96 -2.64 -14.82 6.69
CA ALA A 96 -3.94 -14.31 6.27
C ALA A 96 -4.38 -13.11 7.12
N ALA A 97 -4.12 -13.15 8.43
CA ALA A 97 -4.36 -12.03 9.34
C ALA A 97 -3.47 -10.81 9.05
N LEU A 98 -2.17 -11.01 8.79
CA LEU A 98 -1.25 -9.94 8.38
C LEU A 98 -1.72 -9.22 7.12
N VAL A 99 -2.13 -9.96 6.10
CA VAL A 99 -2.65 -9.36 4.86
C VAL A 99 -3.96 -8.62 5.12
N THR A 100 -4.87 -9.23 5.88
CA THR A 100 -6.24 -8.72 6.05
C THR A 100 -6.29 -7.49 6.96
N TYR A 101 -5.55 -7.48 8.06
CA TYR A 101 -5.65 -6.42 9.08
C TYR A 101 -4.47 -5.45 9.08
N HIS A 102 -3.32 -5.85 8.54
CA HIS A 102 -2.09 -5.05 8.55
C HIS A 102 -1.62 -4.71 7.13
N HIS A 103 -2.44 -4.95 6.10
CA HIS A 103 -2.14 -4.62 4.70
C HIS A 103 -0.79 -5.14 4.20
N PHE A 104 -0.33 -6.28 4.73
CA PHE A 104 0.97 -6.87 4.43
C PHE A 104 1.12 -7.24 2.95
N ASP A 105 2.26 -6.88 2.34
CA ASP A 105 2.53 -7.14 0.93
C ASP A 105 3.17 -8.52 0.71
N VAL A 106 2.31 -9.54 0.67
CA VAL A 106 2.73 -10.93 0.42
C VAL A 106 3.34 -11.12 -0.98
N GLU A 107 2.87 -10.38 -1.98
CA GLU A 107 3.35 -10.51 -3.37
C GLU A 107 4.79 -10.04 -3.48
N ARG A 108 5.10 -8.90 -2.85
CA ARG A 108 6.47 -8.39 -2.75
C ARG A 108 7.34 -9.33 -1.93
N ALA A 109 6.80 -9.90 -0.85
CA ALA A 109 7.52 -10.83 0.01
C ALA A 109 7.97 -12.11 -0.72
N VAL A 110 7.19 -12.61 -1.68
CA VAL A 110 7.55 -13.79 -2.47
C VAL A 110 8.23 -13.46 -3.81
N SER A 111 8.66 -12.21 -4.02
CA SER A 111 9.47 -11.82 -5.19
C SER A 111 8.89 -12.23 -6.55
N GLY A 112 7.55 -12.23 -6.70
CA GLY A 112 6.88 -12.52 -7.97
C GLY A 112 6.66 -14.01 -8.30
N PHE A 113 6.93 -14.93 -7.37
CA PHE A 113 6.44 -16.30 -7.51
C PHE A 113 4.90 -16.31 -7.50
N SER A 114 4.29 -17.08 -8.40
CA SER A 114 2.83 -17.26 -8.39
C SER A 114 2.39 -17.94 -7.09
N ILE A 115 1.49 -17.28 -6.36
CA ILE A 115 0.86 -17.83 -5.15
C ILE A 115 -0.62 -18.06 -5.44
N GLU A 116 -1.11 -19.24 -5.06
CA GLU A 116 -2.53 -19.51 -5.08
C GLU A 116 -3.24 -18.68 -4.00
N LYS A 117 -4.37 -18.07 -4.36
CA LYS A 117 -5.20 -17.30 -3.44
C LYS A 117 -6.56 -17.97 -3.33
N ARG A 118 -6.99 -18.24 -2.09
CA ARG A 118 -8.32 -18.76 -1.81
C ARG A 118 -9.03 -17.82 -0.85
N LYS A 119 -10.12 -17.20 -1.33
CA LYS A 119 -11.01 -16.43 -0.46
C LYS A 119 -11.79 -17.40 0.43
N VAL A 120 -11.76 -17.16 1.73
CA VAL A 120 -12.50 -17.93 2.74
C VAL A 120 -13.24 -16.97 3.65
N VAL A 121 -14.42 -17.36 4.09
CA VAL A 121 -15.22 -16.59 5.04
C VAL A 121 -15.22 -17.33 6.37
N PHE A 122 -14.80 -16.65 7.44
CA PHE A 122 -14.83 -17.14 8.80
C PHE A 122 -15.80 -16.27 9.61
N GLY A 123 -16.95 -16.82 10.01
CA GLY A 123 -18.05 -16.03 10.55
C GLY A 123 -18.50 -14.93 9.58
N ASN A 124 -18.36 -13.66 9.96
CA ASN A 124 -18.71 -12.50 9.13
C ASN A 124 -17.51 -11.88 8.40
N GLN A 125 -16.34 -12.51 8.45
CA GLN A 125 -15.12 -11.92 7.91
C GLN A 125 -14.59 -12.70 6.71
N ALA A 126 -14.40 -12.01 5.59
CA ALA A 126 -13.70 -12.55 4.44
C ALA A 126 -12.19 -12.35 4.60
N MET A 127 -11.42 -13.39 4.30
CA MET A 127 -9.96 -13.34 4.27
C MET A 127 -9.42 -14.10 3.07
N THR A 128 -8.15 -13.85 2.74
CA THR A 128 -7.42 -14.59 1.70
C THR A 128 -6.46 -15.55 2.37
N LEU A 129 -6.63 -16.85 2.10
CA LEU A 129 -5.65 -17.89 2.40
C LEU A 129 -4.74 -18.10 1.20
N TYR A 130 -3.54 -18.60 1.50
CA TYR A 130 -2.46 -18.82 0.54
C TYR A 130 -2.02 -20.28 0.58
N PRO A 131 -2.82 -21.21 0.01
CA PRO A 131 -2.50 -22.63 0.01
C PRO A 131 -1.22 -22.92 -0.81
N GLY A 132 -0.59 -24.07 -0.52
CA GLY A 132 0.55 -24.56 -1.30
C GLY A 132 1.87 -23.84 -1.03
N MET A 133 1.98 -23.07 0.07
CA MET A 133 3.26 -22.48 0.46
C MET A 133 4.18 -23.49 1.13
N ASP A 134 5.32 -23.71 0.49
CA ASP A 134 6.45 -24.46 1.01
C ASP A 134 7.24 -23.66 2.07
N GLY A 135 8.21 -24.33 2.69
CA GLY A 135 9.05 -23.72 3.74
C GLY A 135 9.93 -22.57 3.23
N GLU A 136 10.39 -22.63 1.97
CA GLU A 136 11.23 -21.59 1.38
C GLU A 136 10.46 -20.28 1.19
N ARG A 137 9.23 -20.35 0.68
CA ARG A 137 8.36 -19.17 0.53
C ARG A 137 7.98 -18.55 1.87
N PHE A 138 7.67 -19.38 2.87
CA PHE A 138 7.43 -18.87 4.22
C PHE A 138 8.66 -18.19 4.82
N GLU A 139 9.86 -18.69 4.52
CA GLU A 139 11.09 -18.04 4.98
C GLU A 139 11.31 -16.69 4.31
N GLY A 140 11.04 -16.56 3.00
CA GLY A 140 11.01 -15.27 2.31
C GLY A 140 10.02 -14.28 2.97
N ILE A 141 8.82 -14.75 3.30
CA ILE A 141 7.80 -13.94 3.98
C ILE A 141 8.27 -13.49 5.37
N ARG A 142 8.86 -14.39 6.15
CA ARG A 142 9.39 -14.07 7.49
C ARG A 142 10.54 -13.08 7.42
N LEU A 143 11.45 -13.22 6.46
CA LEU A 143 12.57 -12.30 6.26
C LEU A 143 12.06 -10.92 5.87
N PHE A 144 11.16 -10.85 4.89
CA PHE A 144 10.54 -9.60 4.45
C PHE A 144 9.82 -8.88 5.61
N ALA A 145 8.98 -9.60 6.36
CA ALA A 145 8.25 -9.04 7.50
C ALA A 145 9.16 -8.48 8.61
N ARG A 146 10.40 -8.97 8.73
CA ARG A 146 11.34 -8.56 9.79
C ARG A 146 12.34 -7.51 9.35
N GLN A 147 12.71 -7.49 8.07
CA GLN A 147 13.78 -6.65 7.55
C GLN A 147 13.28 -5.37 6.88
N GLU A 148 12.10 -5.43 6.28
CA GLU A 148 11.53 -4.31 5.55
C GLU A 148 10.97 -3.25 6.50
N VAL A 149 11.22 -1.97 6.22
CA VAL A 149 10.74 -0.86 7.07
C VAL A 149 9.22 -0.71 6.93
N TRP A 150 8.73 -0.85 5.69
CA TRP A 150 7.32 -0.75 5.37
C TRP A 150 6.86 -1.96 4.55
N PRO A 151 6.61 -3.13 5.20
CA PRO A 151 6.21 -4.38 4.55
C PRO A 151 4.73 -4.36 4.10
N LEU A 152 4.28 -3.20 3.59
CA LEU A 152 2.90 -2.88 3.31
C LEU A 152 2.68 -2.78 1.81
N THR A 153 1.47 -3.14 1.40
CA THR A 153 0.95 -2.88 0.05
C THR A 153 0.89 -1.38 -0.21
N PRO A 154 0.80 -0.93 -1.48
CA PRO A 154 0.58 0.49 -1.81
C PRO A 154 -0.61 1.10 -1.04
N GLN A 155 -1.72 0.37 -0.94
CA GLN A 155 -2.88 0.79 -0.14
C GLN A 155 -2.54 0.90 1.34
N GLY A 156 -1.82 -0.08 1.89
CA GLY A 156 -1.37 -0.06 3.29
C GLY A 156 -0.47 1.14 3.60
N LEU A 157 0.47 1.47 2.70
CA LEU A 157 1.30 2.67 2.82
C LEU A 157 0.45 3.94 2.86
N PHE A 158 -0.57 4.03 1.99
CA PHE A 158 -1.47 5.18 1.96
C PHE A 158 -2.31 5.32 3.24
N ILE A 159 -2.83 4.21 3.76
CA ILE A 159 -3.57 4.19 5.04
C ILE A 159 -2.65 4.65 6.18
N GLU A 160 -1.43 4.12 6.24
CA GLU A 160 -0.43 4.48 7.25
C GLU A 160 -0.08 5.98 7.19
N ILE A 161 0.01 6.54 5.98
CA ILE A 161 0.20 7.98 5.76
C ILE A 161 -0.97 8.79 6.32
N LYS A 162 -2.21 8.34 6.14
CA LYS A 162 -3.43 9.03 6.56
C LYS A 162 -3.65 9.03 8.06
N GLU A 163 -3.25 7.97 8.75
CA GLU A 163 -3.49 7.82 10.20
C GLU A 163 -2.44 8.56 11.05
N ARG A 164 -1.30 8.93 10.46
CA ARG A 164 -0.19 9.56 11.18
C ARG A 164 -0.33 11.07 11.28
N LYS A 165 -0.02 11.61 12.46
CA LYS A 165 0.12 13.07 12.68
C LYS A 165 1.35 13.67 12.00
N SER A 166 2.42 12.88 11.90
CA SER A 166 3.68 13.27 11.26
C SER A 166 4.14 12.12 10.37
N ILE A 167 4.36 12.40 9.10
CA ILE A 167 4.72 11.40 8.08
C ILE A 167 6.25 11.32 7.98
N PRO A 168 6.88 10.19 8.32
CA PRO A 168 8.32 10.00 8.15
C PRO A 168 8.74 10.11 6.68
N ASP A 169 9.95 10.60 6.42
CA ASP A 169 10.46 10.72 5.05
C ASP A 169 10.59 9.35 4.37
N THR A 170 11.02 8.32 5.09
CA THR A 170 11.10 6.94 4.57
C THR A 170 9.73 6.37 4.16
N LEU A 171 8.65 6.77 4.84
CA LEU A 171 7.28 6.37 4.47
C LEU A 171 6.82 7.09 3.20
N ARG A 172 7.14 8.39 3.11
CA ARG A 172 6.85 9.18 1.91
C ARG A 172 7.60 8.62 0.69
N GLU A 173 8.88 8.29 0.86
CA GLU A 173 9.71 7.68 -0.16
C GLU A 173 9.15 6.32 -0.61
N ALA A 174 8.81 5.44 0.35
CA ALA A 174 8.22 4.14 0.05
C ALA A 174 6.92 4.27 -0.76
N PHE A 175 6.03 5.20 -0.39
CA PHE A 175 4.81 5.47 -1.15
C PHE A 175 5.11 6.06 -2.53
N SER A 176 6.13 6.92 -2.64
CA SER A 176 6.52 7.53 -3.92
C SER A 176 7.09 6.52 -4.93
N MET A 177 7.53 5.35 -4.47
CA MET A 177 7.99 4.24 -5.30
C MET A 177 6.88 3.28 -5.75
N THR A 178 5.64 3.48 -5.29
CA THR A 178 4.50 2.66 -5.71
C THR A 178 4.17 2.92 -7.19
N HIS A 179 3.56 1.92 -7.84
CA HIS A 179 3.13 2.05 -9.22
C HIS A 179 2.10 3.18 -9.38
N GLU A 180 1.13 3.25 -8.48
CA GLU A 180 0.04 4.21 -8.50
C GLU A 180 0.57 5.65 -8.39
N PHE A 181 1.54 5.90 -7.49
CA PHE A 181 2.17 7.22 -7.41
C PHE A 181 3.04 7.53 -8.63
N PHE A 182 3.72 6.52 -9.19
CA PHE A 182 4.47 6.68 -10.42
C PHE A 182 3.56 7.05 -11.61
N GLU A 183 2.36 6.46 -11.72
CA GLU A 183 1.39 6.80 -12.76
C GLU A 183 0.94 8.26 -12.64
N LEU A 184 0.68 8.74 -11.42
CA LEU A 184 0.45 10.16 -11.16
C LEU A 184 1.64 11.01 -11.63
N LYS A 185 2.86 10.65 -11.22
CA LYS A 185 4.07 11.41 -11.58
C LYS A 185 4.27 11.46 -13.09
N ARG A 186 4.02 10.35 -13.79
CA ARG A 186 4.10 10.27 -15.24
C ARG A 186 3.07 11.17 -15.91
N ALA A 187 1.83 11.15 -15.45
CA ALA A 187 0.75 11.95 -16.05
C ALA A 187 0.97 13.45 -15.84
N PHE A 188 1.29 13.88 -14.61
CA PHE A 188 1.54 15.28 -14.31
C PHE A 188 2.90 15.78 -14.82
N GLY A 189 3.88 14.90 -15.01
CA GLY A 189 5.19 15.26 -15.56
C GLY A 189 5.19 15.62 -17.06
N ARG A 190 4.08 15.38 -17.78
CA ARG A 190 3.92 15.79 -19.19
C ARG A 190 3.45 17.24 -19.34
N LEU A 191 3.11 17.89 -18.24
CA LEU A 191 2.79 19.31 -18.25
C LEU A 191 4.01 20.13 -18.67
N PRO A 192 3.81 21.28 -19.31
CA PRO A 192 4.91 22.21 -19.59
C PRO A 192 5.54 22.77 -18.31
N TYR A 193 4.99 22.44 -17.14
CA TYR A 193 5.34 22.96 -15.83
C TYR A 193 5.62 21.80 -14.90
N ALA A 194 6.82 21.75 -14.33
CA ALA A 194 7.21 20.66 -13.44
C ALA A 194 6.45 20.74 -12.12
N ILE A 195 5.61 19.74 -11.83
CA ILE A 195 5.02 19.57 -10.50
C ILE A 195 6.01 18.83 -9.63
N SER A 196 6.39 19.42 -8.50
CA SER A 196 7.30 18.77 -7.55
C SER A 196 6.68 17.50 -6.95
N ASP A 197 7.51 16.51 -6.63
CA ASP A 197 7.06 15.29 -5.96
C ASP A 197 6.33 15.60 -4.65
N GLN A 198 6.70 16.67 -3.95
CA GLN A 198 6.02 17.11 -2.72
C GLN A 198 4.61 17.65 -3.00
N ALA A 199 4.43 18.44 -4.06
CA ALA A 199 3.12 18.94 -4.46
C ALA A 199 2.22 17.81 -4.93
N LEU A 200 2.77 16.86 -5.69
CA LEU A 200 2.05 15.67 -6.13
C LEU A 200 1.68 14.74 -4.97
N PHE A 201 2.60 14.55 -4.03
CA PHE A 201 2.33 13.81 -2.79
C PHE A 201 1.20 14.46 -2.00
N ARG A 202 1.18 15.79 -1.89
CA ARG A 202 0.08 16.51 -1.23
C ARG A 202 -1.25 16.27 -1.95
N LEU A 203 -1.28 16.34 -3.28
CA LEU A 203 -2.49 16.02 -4.04
C LEU A 203 -2.95 14.59 -3.77
N ALA A 204 -2.06 13.61 -3.84
CA ALA A 204 -2.39 12.22 -3.50
C ALA A 204 -2.98 12.15 -2.08
N TYR A 205 -2.30 12.74 -1.10
CA TYR A 205 -2.72 12.80 0.30
C TYR A 205 -4.08 13.49 0.52
N GLU A 206 -4.47 14.48 -0.28
CA GLU A 206 -5.75 15.18 -0.12
C GLU A 206 -6.97 14.37 -0.59
N GLY A 207 -6.75 13.33 -1.40
CA GLY A 207 -7.83 12.45 -1.90
C GLY A 207 -7.97 11.15 -1.11
N ASP A 208 -8.62 10.18 -1.72
CA ASP A 208 -8.80 8.81 -1.23
C ASP A 208 -8.02 7.79 -2.08
N TRP A 209 -7.88 6.57 -1.55
CA TRP A 209 -7.15 5.49 -2.20
C TRP A 209 -7.75 5.13 -3.57
N GLU A 210 -9.07 5.04 -3.67
CA GLU A 210 -9.75 4.64 -4.90
C GLU A 210 -9.42 5.61 -6.05
N SER A 211 -9.42 6.91 -5.76
CA SER A 211 -9.06 7.96 -6.72
C SER A 211 -7.62 7.87 -7.22
N ILE A 212 -6.71 7.27 -6.43
CA ILE A 212 -5.30 7.10 -6.77
C ILE A 212 -5.11 5.78 -7.54
N SER A 213 -5.71 4.68 -7.07
CA SER A 213 -5.55 3.35 -7.67
C SER A 213 -6.26 3.19 -9.01
N THR A 214 -7.30 3.98 -9.26
CA THR A 214 -8.06 3.98 -10.52
C THR A 214 -7.68 5.14 -11.45
N PHE A 215 -6.72 5.97 -11.05
CA PHE A 215 -6.32 7.14 -11.81
C PHE A 215 -5.89 6.75 -13.23
N THR A 216 -6.50 7.40 -14.21
CA THR A 216 -6.17 7.25 -15.62
C THR A 216 -5.84 8.61 -16.20
N GLU A 217 -4.73 8.69 -16.92
CA GLU A 217 -4.32 9.94 -17.57
C GLU A 217 -5.37 10.43 -18.57
N GLY A 218 -5.69 11.73 -18.52
CA GLY A 218 -6.74 12.35 -19.32
C GLY A 218 -8.09 12.43 -18.61
N GLU A 219 -8.32 11.65 -17.55
CA GLU A 219 -9.52 11.73 -16.72
C GLU A 219 -9.27 12.61 -15.48
N TRP A 220 -8.98 13.89 -15.72
CA TRP A 220 -8.56 14.82 -14.67
C TRP A 220 -9.67 15.18 -13.68
N ALA A 221 -10.89 15.33 -14.17
CA ALA A 221 -12.01 15.79 -13.34
C ALA A 221 -12.34 14.86 -12.16
N PRO A 222 -12.50 13.52 -12.34
CA PRO A 222 -12.68 12.60 -11.22
C PRO A 222 -11.57 12.67 -10.17
N PHE A 223 -10.34 12.96 -10.59
CA PHE A 223 -9.20 13.08 -9.68
C PHE A 223 -9.15 14.44 -8.96
N LEU A 224 -9.34 15.55 -9.68
CA LEU A 224 -9.09 16.90 -9.17
C LEU A 224 -10.30 17.51 -8.46
N VAL A 225 -11.52 17.25 -8.91
CA VAL A 225 -12.73 17.87 -8.35
C VAL A 225 -12.91 17.53 -6.86
N PRO A 226 -12.80 16.27 -6.39
CA PRO A 226 -12.93 15.97 -4.97
C PRO A 226 -11.90 16.70 -4.10
N ARG A 227 -10.66 16.82 -4.58
CA ARG A 227 -9.56 17.53 -3.89
C ARG A 227 -9.83 19.03 -3.82
N MET A 228 -10.30 19.61 -4.93
CA MET A 228 -10.74 21.01 -4.99
C MET A 228 -11.91 21.25 -4.02
N MET A 229 -12.90 20.35 -3.97
CA MET A 229 -14.02 20.48 -3.02
C MET A 229 -13.53 20.47 -1.57
N ASN A 230 -12.53 19.66 -1.25
CA ASN A 230 -11.85 19.64 0.04
C ASN A 230 -10.95 20.86 0.32
N GLY A 231 -10.82 21.79 -0.63
CA GLY A 231 -10.09 23.05 -0.47
C GLY A 231 -8.67 23.06 -1.04
N SER A 232 -8.31 22.08 -1.85
CA SER A 232 -7.02 22.07 -2.53
C SER A 232 -6.97 23.17 -3.59
N GLN A 233 -6.20 24.23 -3.32
CA GLN A 233 -5.95 25.28 -4.29
C GLN A 233 -5.25 24.72 -5.52
N LEU A 234 -4.21 23.89 -5.32
CA LEU A 234 -3.46 23.26 -6.41
C LEU A 234 -4.39 22.46 -7.34
N ALA A 235 -5.35 21.72 -6.80
CA ALA A 235 -6.33 21.01 -7.62
C ALA A 235 -7.22 21.97 -8.44
N ALA A 236 -7.61 23.12 -7.88
CA ALA A 236 -8.38 24.13 -8.60
C ALA A 236 -7.60 24.71 -9.79
N TYR A 237 -6.32 25.09 -9.58
CA TYR A 237 -5.44 25.58 -10.64
C TYR A 237 -5.20 24.51 -11.71
N LEU A 238 -4.89 23.29 -11.30
CA LEU A 238 -4.66 22.19 -12.23
C LEU A 238 -5.89 21.84 -13.05
N LEU A 239 -7.09 21.94 -12.48
CA LEU A 239 -8.32 21.69 -13.23
C LEU A 239 -8.51 22.69 -14.37
N ILE A 240 -8.21 23.98 -14.13
CA ILE A 240 -8.24 25.01 -15.18
C ILE A 240 -7.18 24.74 -16.24
N LEU A 241 -5.97 24.34 -15.83
CA LEU A 241 -4.84 24.12 -16.73
C LEU A 241 -5.00 22.87 -17.60
N LEU A 242 -5.49 21.78 -17.01
CA LEU A 242 -5.57 20.47 -17.64
C LEU A 242 -6.87 20.24 -18.39
N ASP A 243 -7.98 20.80 -17.91
CA ASP A 243 -9.30 20.58 -18.47
C ASP A 243 -10.21 21.80 -18.32
N LYS A 244 -9.81 22.90 -18.97
CA LYS A 244 -10.54 24.17 -18.96
C LYS A 244 -11.99 24.01 -19.45
N GLU A 245 -12.22 23.16 -20.45
CA GLU A 245 -13.56 22.94 -21.00
C GLU A 245 -14.47 22.28 -19.97
N PHE A 246 -14.00 21.23 -19.30
CA PHE A 246 -14.74 20.63 -18.18
C PHE A 246 -14.95 21.64 -17.05
N ALA A 247 -13.92 22.41 -16.67
CA ALA A 247 -14.05 23.42 -15.62
C ALA A 247 -15.18 24.42 -15.93
N LEU A 248 -15.28 24.89 -17.17
CA LEU A 248 -16.30 25.85 -17.61
C LEU A 248 -17.70 25.25 -17.76
N LYS A 249 -17.83 24.02 -18.27
CA LYS A 249 -19.13 23.43 -18.67
C LYS A 249 -19.60 22.28 -17.79
N GLY A 250 -18.67 21.53 -17.22
CA GLY A 250 -18.92 20.32 -16.44
C GLY A 250 -19.19 20.57 -14.96
N LEU A 251 -18.63 21.65 -14.38
CA LEU A 251 -18.89 22.01 -12.98
C LEU A 251 -20.28 22.61 -12.81
N ASP A 252 -21.00 22.18 -11.77
CA ASP A 252 -22.21 22.89 -11.33
C ASP A 252 -21.86 24.21 -10.62
N ASP A 253 -22.86 25.03 -10.30
CA ASP A 253 -22.62 26.36 -9.70
C ASP A 253 -22.02 26.30 -8.30
N HIS A 254 -22.29 25.23 -7.54
CA HIS A 254 -21.69 25.04 -6.22
C HIS A 254 -20.20 24.69 -6.33
N GLN A 255 -19.86 23.77 -7.24
CA GLN A 255 -18.48 23.40 -7.55
C GLN A 255 -17.71 24.57 -8.17
N MET A 256 -18.34 25.33 -9.07
CA MET A 256 -17.75 26.54 -9.66
C MET A 256 -17.49 27.59 -8.58
N GLY A 257 -18.46 27.86 -7.70
CA GLY A 257 -18.26 28.77 -6.58
C GLY A 257 -17.09 28.34 -5.68
N ARG A 258 -16.96 27.03 -5.42
CA ARG A 258 -15.82 26.48 -4.69
C ARG A 258 -14.50 26.68 -5.43
N LEU A 259 -14.45 26.38 -6.72
CA LEU A 259 -13.28 26.62 -7.57
C LEU A 259 -12.83 28.08 -7.48
N LEU A 260 -13.75 29.02 -7.74
CA LEU A 260 -13.47 30.46 -7.72
C LEU A 260 -13.00 30.94 -6.34
N SER A 261 -13.55 30.40 -5.26
CA SER A 261 -13.13 30.74 -3.90
C SER A 261 -11.69 30.34 -3.56
N LEU A 262 -11.12 29.38 -4.31
CA LEU A 262 -9.76 28.88 -4.11
C LEU A 262 -8.73 29.60 -4.98
N LEU A 263 -9.18 30.29 -6.02
CA LEU A 263 -8.34 31.15 -6.86
C LEU A 263 -8.00 32.41 -6.07
N THR A 264 -6.75 32.48 -5.62
CA THR A 264 -6.24 33.60 -4.82
C THR A 264 -5.17 34.39 -5.57
N GLU A 265 -4.41 33.69 -6.40
CA GLU A 265 -3.36 34.25 -7.26
C GLU A 265 -3.89 34.56 -8.65
N LYS A 266 -3.48 35.73 -9.15
CA LYS A 266 -3.78 36.22 -10.48
C LYS A 266 -2.75 35.68 -11.50
N THR A 267 -3.18 34.84 -12.43
CA THR A 267 -2.36 34.28 -13.53
C THR A 267 -3.06 34.46 -14.88
N VAL A 268 -2.33 34.37 -15.99
CA VAL A 268 -2.88 34.54 -17.35
C VAL A 268 -4.00 33.55 -17.62
N GLU A 269 -3.81 32.29 -17.23
CA GLU A 269 -4.80 31.22 -17.42
C GLU A 269 -6.03 31.44 -16.55
N VAL A 270 -5.86 31.91 -15.30
CA VAL A 270 -6.97 32.24 -14.41
C VAL A 270 -7.73 33.47 -14.92
N GLU A 271 -7.06 34.53 -15.36
CA GLU A 271 -7.74 35.70 -15.93
C GLU A 271 -8.56 35.34 -17.17
N ALA A 272 -7.99 34.53 -18.07
CA ALA A 272 -8.69 34.03 -19.24
C ALA A 272 -9.91 33.19 -18.83
N PHE A 273 -9.76 32.33 -17.82
CA PHE A 273 -10.86 31.53 -17.28
C PHE A 273 -11.96 32.40 -16.65
N LEU A 274 -11.62 33.37 -15.81
CA LEU A 274 -12.57 34.28 -15.17
C LEU A 274 -13.38 35.09 -16.19
N LYS A 275 -12.73 35.54 -17.27
CA LYS A 275 -13.41 36.23 -18.37
C LYS A 275 -14.44 35.33 -19.07
N ASP A 276 -14.08 34.06 -19.29
CA ASP A 276 -15.00 33.09 -19.89
C ASP A 276 -16.16 32.75 -18.95
N VAL A 277 -15.92 32.66 -17.64
CA VAL A 277 -16.98 32.49 -16.63
C VAL A 277 -17.92 33.69 -16.62
N ALA A 278 -17.40 34.91 -16.66
CA ALA A 278 -18.19 36.14 -16.67
C ALA A 278 -19.09 36.24 -17.92
N GLY A 279 -18.65 35.72 -19.07
CA GLY A 279 -19.44 35.65 -20.30
C GLY A 279 -20.40 34.46 -20.41
N GLY A 280 -20.36 33.52 -19.46
CA GLY A 280 -21.13 32.27 -19.49
C GLY A 280 -22.53 32.39 -18.88
N ILE A 281 -23.32 31.31 -19.00
CA ILE A 281 -24.63 31.18 -18.33
C ILE A 281 -24.40 30.58 -16.94
N ARG A 282 -24.35 31.41 -15.90
CA ARG A 282 -24.14 31.00 -14.50
C ARG A 282 -25.04 31.80 -13.55
N SER A 283 -25.16 31.37 -12.30
CA SER A 283 -25.87 32.15 -11.28
C SER A 283 -25.16 33.47 -10.97
N GLU A 284 -25.94 34.43 -10.47
CA GLU A 284 -25.46 35.73 -10.00
C GLU A 284 -24.33 35.58 -8.95
N HIS A 285 -24.41 34.56 -8.09
CA HIS A 285 -23.37 34.27 -7.10
C HIS A 285 -22.03 33.94 -7.75
N VAL A 286 -22.02 33.08 -8.77
CA VAL A 286 -20.80 32.71 -9.51
C VAL A 286 -20.23 33.92 -10.23
N HIS A 287 -21.07 34.74 -10.88
CA HIS A 287 -20.62 35.97 -11.53
C HIS A 287 -19.98 36.93 -10.52
N THR A 288 -20.60 37.12 -9.36
CA THR A 288 -20.06 37.97 -8.28
C THR A 288 -18.68 37.48 -7.80
N LEU A 289 -18.50 36.17 -7.66
CA LEU A 289 -17.21 35.59 -7.29
C LEU A 289 -16.16 35.75 -8.39
N ALA A 290 -16.54 35.64 -9.66
CA ALA A 290 -15.62 35.78 -10.79
C ALA A 290 -15.13 37.22 -11.00
N GLU A 291 -15.96 38.21 -10.67
CA GLU A 291 -15.62 39.64 -10.74
C GLU A 291 -14.84 40.14 -9.52
N LYS A 292 -14.75 39.34 -8.46
CA LYS A 292 -14.01 39.69 -7.25
C LYS A 292 -12.55 39.98 -7.63
N PRO A 293 -11.98 41.16 -7.27
CA PRO A 293 -10.59 41.45 -7.53
C PRO A 293 -9.71 40.38 -6.86
N LEU A 294 -8.96 39.65 -7.67
CA LEU A 294 -7.88 38.82 -7.15
C LEU A 294 -6.80 39.75 -6.62
N GLU A 295 -6.32 39.46 -5.41
CA GLU A 295 -5.12 40.12 -4.92
C GLU A 295 -3.97 39.75 -5.87
N ALA A 296 -3.11 40.71 -6.17
CA ALA A 296 -1.75 40.39 -6.61
C ALA A 296 -0.88 40.47 -5.35
N PRO A 297 -0.68 39.39 -4.58
CA PRO A 297 0.04 39.52 -3.32
C PRO A 297 1.56 39.39 -3.56
N PRO A 298 2.37 40.44 -3.32
CA PRO A 298 3.79 40.20 -3.12
C PRO A 298 3.99 39.40 -1.83
N ARG A 299 4.75 38.30 -1.90
CA ARG A 299 5.19 37.54 -0.73
C ARG A 299 6.10 38.42 0.14
N ARG A 300 6.12 38.25 1.46
CA ARG A 300 7.03 39.00 2.34
C ARG A 300 7.83 38.06 3.23
N TYR A 301 9.11 38.34 3.43
CA TYR A 301 10.03 37.51 4.20
C TYR A 301 10.90 38.33 5.14
N VAL A 302 10.96 37.97 6.42
CA VAL A 302 11.84 38.63 7.39
C VAL A 302 13.13 37.83 7.54
N VAL A 303 14.24 38.44 7.14
CA VAL A 303 15.60 37.87 7.17
C VAL A 303 15.97 37.42 8.58
N GLN A 304 16.45 36.19 8.71
CA GLN A 304 16.95 35.60 9.95
C GLN A 304 18.49 35.64 10.03
N SER A 305 19.01 35.40 11.24
CA SER A 305 20.46 35.30 11.45
C SER A 305 21.03 34.11 10.68
N GLY A 306 21.97 34.37 9.76
CA GLY A 306 22.58 33.34 8.91
C GLY A 306 21.93 33.17 7.54
N ASP A 307 20.91 33.97 7.23
CA ASP A 307 20.32 34.04 5.90
C ASP A 307 21.20 34.80 4.92
N SER A 308 21.12 34.39 3.66
CA SER A 308 21.65 35.12 2.52
C SER A 308 20.57 35.18 1.44
N LEU A 309 20.67 36.16 0.54
CA LEU A 309 19.75 36.23 -0.60
C LEU A 309 19.73 34.91 -1.38
N TRP A 310 20.87 34.24 -1.51
CA TRP A 310 20.99 32.92 -2.18
C TRP A 310 20.22 31.80 -1.47
N LYS A 311 20.15 31.79 -0.13
CA LYS A 311 19.35 30.81 0.61
C LYS A 311 17.86 31.12 0.49
N ILE A 312 17.51 32.40 0.58
CA ILE A 312 16.12 32.87 0.47
C ILE A 312 15.59 32.62 -0.95
N SER A 313 16.39 32.90 -1.98
CA SER A 313 16.08 32.62 -3.38
C SER A 313 15.79 31.14 -3.63
N ARG A 314 16.56 30.25 -3.00
CA ARG A 314 16.36 28.79 -3.09
C ARG A 314 15.15 28.31 -2.29
N MET A 315 14.88 28.93 -1.15
CA MET A 315 13.78 28.56 -0.27
C MET A 315 12.41 28.96 -0.82
N PHE A 316 12.34 30.09 -1.53
CA PHE A 316 11.11 30.59 -2.14
C PHE A 316 11.01 30.39 -3.63
N ASP A 317 12.07 29.86 -4.25
CA ASP A 317 12.18 29.66 -5.69
C ASP A 317 11.96 31.00 -6.41
N VAL A 318 12.93 31.90 -6.26
CA VAL A 318 12.93 33.26 -6.84
C VAL A 318 14.37 33.66 -7.10
N LYS A 319 14.73 34.19 -8.26
CA LYS A 319 16.11 34.65 -8.53
C LYS A 319 16.57 35.75 -7.57
N VAL A 320 17.85 35.70 -7.18
CA VAL A 320 18.44 36.68 -6.25
C VAL A 320 18.30 38.11 -6.78
N GLU A 321 18.51 38.29 -8.08
CA GLU A 321 18.44 39.59 -8.76
C GLU A 321 17.02 40.20 -8.66
N VAL A 322 15.98 39.36 -8.77
CA VAL A 322 14.57 39.79 -8.64
C VAL A 322 14.26 40.24 -7.20
N ILE A 323 14.78 39.53 -6.20
CA ILE A 323 14.65 39.92 -4.80
C ILE A 323 15.38 41.26 -4.55
N GLN A 324 16.53 41.48 -5.18
CA GLN A 324 17.29 42.73 -5.05
C GLN A 324 16.57 43.92 -5.68
N GLU A 325 16.06 43.76 -6.90
CA GLU A 325 15.33 44.80 -7.63
C GLU A 325 14.05 45.22 -6.89
N MET A 326 13.25 44.26 -6.40
CA MET A 326 11.99 44.53 -5.69
C MET A 326 12.18 45.23 -4.34
N ASN A 327 13.36 45.08 -3.72
CA ASN A 327 13.69 45.64 -2.42
C ASN A 327 14.71 46.78 -2.49
N ALA A 328 15.05 47.25 -3.69
CA ALA A 328 16.07 48.27 -3.94
C ALA A 328 17.40 48.00 -3.22
N LEU A 329 17.83 46.73 -3.17
CA LEU A 329 19.06 46.33 -2.50
C LEU A 329 20.27 46.59 -3.39
N VAL A 330 21.22 47.38 -2.90
CA VAL A 330 22.49 47.68 -3.59
C VAL A 330 23.61 46.70 -3.20
N SER A 331 23.39 45.90 -2.16
CA SER A 331 24.36 44.93 -1.62
C SER A 331 23.71 43.58 -1.37
N GLU A 332 24.48 42.50 -1.51
CA GLU A 332 24.08 41.13 -1.22
C GLU A 332 24.05 40.81 0.29
N THR A 333 24.58 41.70 1.13
CA THR A 333 24.61 41.52 2.58
C THR A 333 23.27 41.88 3.21
N LEU A 334 22.58 40.89 3.78
CA LEU A 334 21.32 41.08 4.49
C LEU A 334 21.55 41.24 5.99
N LYS A 335 20.85 42.19 6.61
CA LYS A 335 20.79 42.31 8.07
C LYS A 335 19.63 41.47 8.62
N PRO A 336 19.85 40.64 9.64
CA PRO A 336 18.75 39.97 10.33
C PRO A 336 17.71 40.99 10.84
N GLY A 337 16.43 40.66 10.68
CA GLY A 337 15.29 41.54 10.94
C GLY A 337 14.85 42.42 9.77
N THR A 338 15.51 42.34 8.61
CA THR A 338 15.09 43.07 7.38
C THR A 338 13.87 42.39 6.76
N GLU A 339 12.85 43.16 6.39
CA GLU A 339 11.69 42.65 5.63
C GLU A 339 11.96 42.77 4.12
N LEU A 340 11.81 41.66 3.41
CA LEU A 340 11.96 41.54 1.95
C LEU A 340 10.60 41.30 1.31
N ILE A 341 10.31 42.05 0.26
CA ILE A 341 9.22 41.85 -0.69
C ILE A 341 9.70 40.85 -1.75
N LEU A 342 9.05 39.70 -1.79
CA LEU A 342 9.25 38.63 -2.76
C LEU A 342 8.11 38.68 -3.80
N PRO A 343 8.35 38.30 -5.05
CA PRO A 343 7.28 38.20 -6.05
C PRO A 343 6.24 37.14 -5.63
N ALA A 344 4.99 37.33 -6.06
CA ALA A 344 3.97 36.28 -5.97
C ALA A 344 4.47 35.05 -6.75
N MET A 345 4.18 33.82 -6.29
CA MET A 345 4.19 32.73 -7.27
C MET A 345 3.04 33.02 -8.22
N GLY A 346 3.33 32.97 -9.52
CA GLY A 346 2.31 33.27 -10.53
C GLY A 346 2.87 33.47 -11.93
N GLU A 347 4.11 33.92 -12.10
CA GLU A 347 4.61 34.17 -13.47
C GLU A 347 5.94 33.52 -13.84
N ASP A 348 6.82 33.17 -12.89
CA ASP A 348 8.16 32.66 -13.28
C ASP A 348 8.43 31.18 -12.93
N HIS A 349 7.76 30.59 -11.93
CA HIS A 349 8.11 29.25 -11.44
C HIS A 349 7.33 28.08 -12.02
N ILE A 350 6.14 28.34 -12.55
CA ILE A 350 5.40 27.31 -13.29
C ILE A 350 6.02 27.19 -14.69
N LEU A 351 6.43 28.30 -15.32
CA LEU A 351 6.83 28.40 -16.74
C LEU A 351 8.33 28.28 -17.10
N ARG A 352 9.28 28.35 -16.15
CA ARG A 352 10.74 28.35 -16.48
C ARG A 352 11.48 27.02 -16.35
N ASP A 353 10.99 26.07 -15.54
CA ASP A 353 11.66 24.76 -15.38
C ASP A 353 11.66 23.91 -16.66
N ALA A 354 10.86 24.28 -17.68
CA ALA A 354 10.89 23.65 -18.99
C ALA A 354 11.95 24.22 -19.96
N ARG A 355 12.69 25.28 -19.61
CA ARG A 355 13.61 25.93 -20.55
C ARG A 355 15.09 25.85 -20.19
N ASP A 356 15.44 25.75 -18.91
CA ASP A 356 16.84 25.70 -18.47
C ASP A 356 17.14 24.35 -17.78
N GLY A 357 17.00 23.26 -18.54
CA GLY A 357 17.47 21.94 -18.12
C GLY A 357 18.99 21.87 -18.11
N ILE A 358 19.57 21.77 -16.90
CA ILE A 358 20.85 21.11 -16.61
C ILE A 358 20.63 20.16 -15.45
#